data_AF-A0A7J2X8I8-F1
#
_entry.id   AF-A0A7J2X8I8-F1
#
_cell.length_a   1.000
_cell.length_b   1.000
_cell.length_c   1.000
_cell.angle_alpha   90.00
_cell.angle_beta   90.00
_cell.angle_gamma   90.00
#
_symmetry.space_group_name_H-M   'P 1'
#
loop_
_entity.id
_entity.type
_entity.pdbx_description
1 polymer ?
#
loop_
_entity_poly.entity_id
_entity_poly.type
_entity_poly.pdbx_seq_one_letter_code
_entity_poly.pdbx_strand_id
1 'polypeptide(L)'
;MKIKISLATLVIIMLIASVVNVTGINIGPKKIIKKLNNQDFTHVVFCEQGSATWCPYCPMTSDALYKIYSSSEYPFYYVSLVYDKNEKAKYRLLNDYNLKGFPTCFFDGGYEVIYGGYPTEDPYKNKILLSGEREVANVDISLDANWVSGCCNKIVSCEVTIFNNEEQPYSGFLKIYLTEINSRWYDYNGNPYHFGFLDFIADTGVNVSPKEKLNLVYEWNPSESEYSDVDPSNLMVIGVLFNSEEHQGYSDPPDNTKQFTAYYVDDADVDVVLEGNLPPEVGIVTPKEGYLYLFNKPRTRMPFGNTVIIGETDVEVYANDDTSVERVEFYIDNNLKKEIYEEPYVWILDSLLFGKHLLKVIAYDDQGKSSSVEMEITAFII
;
A
#
# COMPACT_ATOMS: atom_id res chain seq x y z
N MET A 1 37.06 -16.66 70.34
CA MET A 1 36.03 -16.70 71.39
C MET A 1 34.79 -15.95 70.90
N LYS A 2 33.68 -16.69 70.74
CA LYS A 2 32.27 -16.27 70.61
C LYS A 2 31.79 -15.40 69.44
N ILE A 3 31.07 -16.11 68.55
CA ILE A 3 29.91 -15.75 67.72
C ILE A 3 28.98 -14.69 68.33
N LYS A 4 28.41 -13.81 67.49
CA LYS A 4 26.97 -13.48 67.51
C LYS A 4 26.48 -13.00 66.13
N ILE A 5 25.52 -13.74 65.60
CA ILE A 5 24.64 -13.42 64.47
C ILE A 5 23.47 -12.55 64.98
N SER A 6 23.02 -11.57 64.20
CA SER A 6 21.62 -11.10 64.12
C SER A 6 21.53 -10.10 62.94
N LEU A 7 20.94 -10.44 61.79
CA LEU A 7 19.51 -10.44 61.40
C LEU A 7 18.95 -9.04 61.07
N ALA A 8 18.29 -8.96 59.90
CA ALA A 8 17.48 -7.87 59.31
C ALA A 8 18.28 -6.72 58.66
N THR A 9 18.14 -6.40 57.38
CA THR A 9 16.88 -6.18 56.66
C THR A 9 17.08 -6.46 55.16
N LEU A 10 16.29 -7.39 54.62
CA LEU A 10 16.19 -7.69 53.19
C LEU A 10 15.18 -6.71 52.59
N VAL A 11 15.63 -5.77 51.76
CA VAL A 11 14.72 -4.91 50.98
C VAL A 11 14.19 -5.75 49.82
N ILE A 12 13.01 -6.33 50.01
CA ILE A 12 12.24 -6.97 48.94
C ILE A 12 11.62 -5.85 48.12
N ILE A 13 12.16 -5.60 46.92
CA ILE A 13 11.48 -4.80 45.90
C ILE A 13 10.38 -5.69 45.32
N MET A 14 9.17 -5.57 45.88
CA MET A 14 7.95 -6.08 45.27
C MET A 14 7.61 -5.16 44.08
N LEU A 15 7.99 -5.59 42.87
CA LEU A 15 7.41 -5.04 41.64
C LEU A 15 5.95 -5.46 41.59
N ILE A 16 5.06 -4.53 41.95
CA ILE A 16 3.64 -4.63 41.67
C ILE A 16 3.51 -4.43 40.16
N ALA A 17 3.38 -5.52 39.40
CA ALA A 17 2.92 -5.45 38.03
C ALA A 17 1.44 -5.03 38.07
N SER A 18 1.19 -3.73 37.93
CA SER A 18 -0.14 -3.23 37.57
C SER A 18 -0.43 -3.73 36.16
N VAL A 19 -1.37 -4.66 36.05
CA VAL A 19 -1.96 -5.06 34.78
C VAL A 19 -2.70 -3.82 34.25
N VAL A 20 -2.04 -3.08 33.38
CA VAL A 20 -2.72 -2.12 32.51
C VAL A 20 -3.33 -2.98 31.40
N ASN A 21 -4.66 -3.03 31.35
CA ASN A 21 -5.37 -3.48 30.16
C ASN A 21 -5.09 -2.46 29.06
N VAL A 22 -4.06 -2.71 28.27
CA VAL A 22 -3.83 -2.00 27.01
C VAL A 22 -4.79 -2.60 25.99
N THR A 23 -5.94 -1.95 25.81
CA THR A 23 -6.74 -2.10 24.59
C THR A 23 -6.16 -1.16 23.55
N GLY A 24 -5.69 -1.73 22.43
CA GLY A 24 -5.11 -1.00 21.31
C GLY A 24 -3.59 -1.16 21.23
N ILE A 25 -3.14 -2.29 20.68
CA ILE A 25 -1.79 -2.38 20.12
C ILE A 25 -1.98 -2.29 18.62
N ASN A 26 -1.62 -1.14 18.04
CA ASN A 26 -1.35 -1.04 16.62
C ASN A 26 -0.02 -1.76 16.40
N ILE A 27 -0.09 -2.97 15.86
CA ILE A 27 1.08 -3.81 15.64
C ILE A 27 1.55 -3.48 14.23
N GLY A 28 2.79 -3.02 14.07
CA GLY A 28 3.47 -3.01 12.78
C GLY A 28 3.41 -4.40 12.11
N PRO A 29 3.85 -4.55 10.84
CA PRO A 29 3.68 -5.79 10.10
C PRO A 29 4.25 -6.97 10.91
N LYS A 30 3.35 -7.80 11.44
CA LYS A 30 3.71 -9.00 12.19
C LYS A 30 4.52 -9.87 11.24
N LYS A 31 5.74 -10.23 11.63
CA LYS A 31 6.52 -11.30 11.00
C LYS A 31 5.64 -12.55 10.89
N ILE A 32 5.18 -12.87 9.68
CA ILE A 32 4.13 -13.87 9.47
C ILE A 32 4.71 -15.26 9.72
N ILE A 33 3.99 -16.08 10.48
CA ILE A 33 4.38 -17.47 10.73
C ILE A 33 4.09 -18.25 9.44
N LYS A 34 5.12 -18.81 8.77
CA LYS A 34 5.07 -19.65 7.54
C LYS A 34 4.21 -20.94 7.64
N LYS A 35 3.35 -21.07 8.68
CA LYS A 35 2.54 -22.25 8.96
C LYS A 35 1.13 -21.85 9.39
N LEU A 36 0.15 -22.10 8.53
CA LEU A 36 -1.25 -21.79 8.80
C LEU A 36 -2.12 -23.03 8.59
N ASN A 37 -2.93 -23.38 9.60
CA ASN A 37 -4.01 -24.39 9.52
C ASN A 37 -3.68 -25.67 8.70
N ASN A 38 -2.54 -26.33 8.97
CA ASN A 38 -2.05 -27.53 8.27
C ASN A 38 -1.67 -27.38 6.79
N GLN A 39 -1.66 -26.17 6.21
CA GLN A 39 -0.98 -25.88 4.95
C GLN A 39 0.38 -25.25 5.23
N ASP A 40 1.44 -25.93 4.81
CA ASP A 40 2.80 -25.42 4.88
C ASP A 40 3.04 -24.59 3.61
N PHE A 41 3.21 -23.27 3.76
CA PHE A 41 3.66 -22.40 2.67
C PHE A 41 5.17 -22.59 2.51
N THR A 42 5.64 -22.71 1.28
CA THR A 42 7.08 -22.83 0.98
C THR A 42 7.79 -21.48 1.12
N HIS A 43 7.07 -20.38 0.88
CA HIS A 43 7.57 -19.00 0.92
C HIS A 43 6.42 -18.00 1.16
N VAL A 44 6.78 -16.72 1.30
CA VAL A 44 5.80 -15.63 1.34
C VAL A 44 5.33 -15.31 -0.08
N VAL A 45 4.01 -15.30 -0.28
CA VAL A 45 3.40 -14.96 -1.58
C VAL A 45 3.36 -13.46 -1.76
N PHE A 46 3.74 -13.00 -2.95
CA PHE A 46 3.70 -11.58 -3.31
C PHE A 46 2.77 -11.33 -4.49
N CYS A 47 1.96 -10.26 -4.42
CA CYS A 47 1.07 -9.86 -5.51
C CYS A 47 1.31 -8.42 -5.98
N GLU A 48 1.43 -8.24 -7.29
CA GLU A 48 1.37 -6.93 -7.94
C GLU A 48 -0.04 -6.70 -8.48
N GLN A 49 -0.79 -5.76 -7.90
CA GLN A 49 -2.13 -5.38 -8.37
C GLN A 49 -2.03 -4.22 -9.37
N GLY A 50 -2.33 -4.47 -10.64
CA GLY A 50 -2.59 -3.43 -11.63
C GLY A 50 -3.97 -2.79 -11.44
N SER A 51 -4.01 -1.47 -11.30
CA SER A 51 -5.24 -0.70 -11.11
C SER A 51 -5.16 0.68 -11.79
N ALA A 52 -6.29 1.40 -11.83
CA ALA A 52 -6.36 2.77 -12.29
C ALA A 52 -7.50 3.54 -11.59
N THR A 53 -7.35 4.84 -11.38
CA THR A 53 -8.35 5.67 -10.65
C THR A 53 -9.70 5.70 -11.35
N TRP A 54 -9.70 5.52 -12.67
CA TRP A 54 -10.90 5.54 -13.50
C TRP A 54 -11.55 4.16 -13.72
N CYS A 55 -11.03 3.11 -13.11
CA CYS A 55 -11.45 1.72 -13.29
C CYS A 55 -12.60 1.34 -12.32
N PRO A 56 -13.84 1.16 -12.80
CA PRO A 56 -14.98 0.90 -11.91
C PRO A 56 -14.97 -0.49 -11.26
N TYR A 57 -14.21 -1.44 -11.82
CA TYR A 57 -14.10 -2.80 -11.29
C TYR A 57 -12.91 -2.98 -10.35
N CYS A 58 -12.03 -2.00 -10.26
CA CYS A 58 -10.82 -2.07 -9.43
C CYS A 58 -11.08 -1.99 -7.92
N PRO A 59 -12.05 -1.20 -7.42
CA PRO A 59 -12.31 -1.09 -5.97
C PRO A 59 -12.54 -2.43 -5.28
N MET A 60 -13.32 -3.35 -5.88
CA MET A 60 -13.60 -4.65 -5.27
C MET A 60 -12.34 -5.54 -5.15
N THR A 61 -11.39 -5.40 -6.08
CA THR A 61 -10.11 -6.11 -5.99
C THR A 61 -9.24 -5.53 -4.89
N SER A 62 -9.13 -4.20 -4.81
CA SER A 62 -8.34 -3.54 -3.77
C SER A 62 -8.89 -3.84 -2.36
N ASP A 63 -10.21 -3.82 -2.18
CA ASP A 63 -10.86 -4.21 -0.92
C ASP A 63 -10.60 -5.68 -0.55
N ALA A 64 -10.72 -6.60 -1.50
CA ALA A 64 -10.46 -8.02 -1.25
C ALA A 64 -9.00 -8.31 -0.85
N LEU A 65 -8.02 -7.74 -1.57
CA LEU A 65 -6.61 -7.93 -1.25
C LEU A 65 -6.25 -7.33 0.11
N TYR A 66 -6.78 -6.14 0.42
CA TYR A 66 -6.51 -5.50 1.71
C TYR A 66 -7.11 -6.29 2.88
N LYS A 67 -8.32 -6.83 2.73
CA LYS A 67 -8.94 -7.71 3.75
C LYS A 67 -8.14 -8.99 3.98
N ILE A 68 -7.63 -9.62 2.92
CA ILE A 68 -6.80 -10.82 3.03
C ILE A 68 -5.48 -10.50 3.74
N TYR A 69 -4.81 -9.40 3.38
CA TYR A 69 -3.61 -8.95 4.08
C TYR A 69 -3.91 -8.67 5.57
N SER A 70 -4.96 -7.91 5.84
CA SER A 70 -5.32 -7.45 7.19
C SER A 70 -5.75 -8.58 8.13
N SER A 71 -6.27 -9.70 7.58
CA SER A 71 -6.61 -10.86 8.39
C SER A 71 -5.38 -11.52 9.03
N SER A 72 -4.19 -11.30 8.48
CA SER A 72 -2.95 -12.00 8.86
C SER A 72 -3.07 -13.53 8.78
N GLU A 73 -4.02 -14.04 7.99
CA GLU A 73 -4.27 -15.47 7.80
C GLU A 73 -3.39 -16.08 6.71
N TYR A 74 -2.59 -15.30 5.98
CA TYR A 74 -1.74 -15.80 4.92
C TYR A 74 -0.38 -15.09 4.97
N PRO A 75 0.74 -15.79 4.71
CA PRO A 75 2.03 -15.15 4.44
C PRO A 75 1.95 -14.46 3.08
N PHE A 76 1.36 -13.27 3.06
CA PHE A 76 0.94 -12.58 1.86
C PHE A 76 1.22 -11.09 1.96
N TYR A 77 1.91 -10.56 0.96
CA TYR A 77 2.09 -9.12 0.74
C TYR A 77 1.64 -8.74 -0.67
N TYR A 78 1.25 -7.49 -0.85
CA TYR A 78 0.92 -6.99 -2.16
C TYR A 78 1.25 -5.51 -2.30
N VAL A 79 1.33 -5.07 -3.55
CA VAL A 79 1.53 -3.67 -3.92
C VAL A 79 0.47 -3.22 -4.92
N SER A 80 -0.05 -2.01 -4.74
CA SER A 80 -0.98 -1.38 -5.68
C SER A 80 -0.23 -0.55 -6.72
N LEU A 81 -0.17 -1.06 -7.95
CA LEU A 81 0.40 -0.37 -9.11
C LEU A 81 -0.68 0.49 -9.78
N VAL A 82 -0.73 1.78 -9.42
CA VAL A 82 -1.73 2.74 -9.94
C VAL A 82 -1.26 3.33 -11.27
N TYR A 83 -1.72 2.71 -12.35
CA TYR A 83 -1.26 2.93 -13.72
C TYR A 83 -1.29 4.39 -14.18
N ASP A 84 -2.35 5.13 -13.87
CA ASP A 84 -2.54 6.49 -14.37
C ASP A 84 -1.89 7.56 -13.48
N LYS A 85 -1.29 7.17 -12.34
CA LYS A 85 -0.70 8.09 -11.37
C LYS A 85 0.81 7.92 -11.19
N ASN A 86 1.39 6.80 -11.62
CA ASN A 86 2.83 6.54 -11.51
C ASN A 86 3.39 5.91 -12.78
N GLU A 87 4.37 6.58 -13.41
CA GLU A 87 4.94 6.14 -14.69
C GLU A 87 5.80 4.86 -14.56
N LYS A 88 6.41 4.60 -13.40
CA LYS A 88 7.17 3.36 -13.14
C LYS A 88 6.23 2.16 -12.96
N ALA A 89 5.12 2.33 -12.26
CA ALA A 89 4.03 1.35 -12.18
C ALA A 89 3.45 1.04 -13.56
N LYS A 90 3.19 2.09 -14.36
CA LYS A 90 2.73 1.95 -15.74
C LYS A 90 3.72 1.20 -16.63
N TYR A 91 5.02 1.50 -16.51
CA TYR A 91 6.06 0.75 -17.20
C TYR A 91 6.06 -0.72 -16.80
N ARG A 92 6.09 -1.02 -15.49
CA ARG A 92 6.03 -2.39 -14.96
C ARG A 92 4.85 -3.17 -15.52
N LEU A 93 3.67 -2.56 -15.54
CA LEU A 93 2.45 -3.19 -16.06
C LEU A 93 2.48 -3.41 -17.59
N LEU A 94 2.91 -2.41 -18.37
CA LEU A 94 2.85 -2.50 -19.84
C LEU A 94 4.02 -3.29 -20.43
N ASN A 95 5.23 -3.05 -19.94
CA ASN A 95 6.45 -3.55 -20.57
C ASN A 95 6.81 -4.94 -20.06
N ASP A 96 6.67 -5.19 -18.76
CA ASP A 96 7.08 -6.47 -18.19
C ASP A 96 5.92 -7.46 -18.20
N TYR A 97 4.69 -6.98 -17.92
CA TYR A 97 3.50 -7.84 -17.84
C TYR A 97 2.63 -7.84 -19.09
N ASN A 98 2.91 -7.01 -20.11
CA ASN A 98 2.09 -6.88 -21.31
C ASN A 98 0.60 -6.73 -20.95
N LEU A 99 0.29 -5.86 -19.98
CA LEU A 99 -1.04 -5.76 -19.36
C LEU A 99 -2.16 -5.59 -20.40
N LYS A 100 -3.21 -6.43 -20.29
CA LYS A 100 -4.41 -6.34 -21.12
C LYS A 100 -5.37 -5.22 -20.69
N GLY A 101 -5.62 -5.08 -19.40
CA GLY A 101 -6.67 -4.23 -18.84
C GLY A 101 -6.68 -4.28 -17.32
N PHE A 102 -7.73 -3.73 -16.70
CA PHE A 102 -7.83 -3.59 -15.25
C PHE A 102 -9.15 -4.14 -14.68
N PRO A 103 -9.16 -4.56 -13.39
CA PRO A 103 -7.97 -4.84 -12.59
C PRO A 103 -7.28 -6.13 -13.06
N THR A 104 -5.99 -6.25 -12.79
CA THR A 104 -5.24 -7.51 -12.96
C THR A 104 -4.34 -7.72 -11.76
N CYS A 105 -4.28 -8.93 -11.23
CA CYS A 105 -3.38 -9.31 -10.14
C CYS A 105 -2.37 -10.34 -10.64
N PHE A 106 -1.09 -10.08 -10.40
CA PHE A 106 0.02 -10.99 -10.73
C PHE A 106 0.59 -11.54 -9.43
N PHE A 107 0.21 -12.77 -9.08
CA PHE A 107 0.73 -13.48 -7.91
C PHE A 107 2.02 -14.18 -8.28
N ASP A 108 3.02 -14.10 -7.40
CA ASP A 108 4.38 -14.64 -7.56
C ASP A 108 4.98 -14.32 -8.92
N GLY A 109 4.98 -13.04 -9.30
CA GLY A 109 5.59 -12.61 -10.57
C GLY A 109 4.86 -13.11 -11.83
N GLY A 110 3.61 -13.55 -11.66
CA GLY A 110 2.77 -14.05 -12.75
C GLY A 110 2.64 -15.57 -12.83
N TYR A 111 3.04 -16.30 -11.79
CA TYR A 111 2.75 -17.73 -11.66
C TYR A 111 1.23 -17.99 -11.71
N GLU A 112 0.50 -17.17 -10.96
CA GLU A 112 -0.95 -17.13 -11.00
C GLU A 112 -1.42 -15.71 -11.36
N VAL A 113 -2.37 -15.61 -12.28
CA VAL A 113 -2.92 -14.32 -12.73
C VAL A 113 -4.43 -14.33 -12.63
N ILE A 114 -4.98 -13.22 -12.12
CA ILE A 114 -6.40 -12.91 -12.19
C ILE A 114 -6.58 -11.69 -13.09
N TYR A 115 -7.36 -11.84 -14.14
CA TYR A 115 -7.83 -10.73 -14.98
C TYR A 115 -9.31 -10.44 -14.69
N GLY A 116 -9.62 -9.20 -14.33
CA GLY A 116 -10.96 -8.77 -13.91
C GLY A 116 -11.14 -8.72 -12.39
N GLY A 117 -12.20 -8.02 -11.96
CA GLY A 117 -12.52 -7.82 -10.54
C GLY A 117 -13.58 -8.81 -10.06
N TYR A 118 -13.39 -9.34 -8.85
CA TYR A 118 -14.34 -10.22 -8.18
C TYR A 118 -14.81 -9.60 -6.85
N PRO A 119 -16.09 -9.75 -6.49
CA PRO A 119 -16.66 -9.13 -5.30
C PRO A 119 -16.37 -9.88 -3.99
N THR A 120 -15.73 -11.05 -4.04
CA THR A 120 -15.39 -11.87 -2.88
C THR A 120 -13.90 -12.14 -2.84
N GLU A 121 -13.39 -12.49 -1.65
CA GLU A 121 -11.98 -12.80 -1.41
C GLU A 121 -11.56 -14.16 -1.98
N ASP A 122 -12.50 -15.10 -2.14
CA ASP A 122 -12.22 -16.51 -2.48
C ASP A 122 -11.36 -16.70 -3.73
N PRO A 123 -11.59 -15.99 -4.87
CA PRO A 123 -10.74 -16.14 -6.05
C PRO A 123 -9.29 -15.76 -5.78
N TYR A 124 -9.06 -14.71 -4.98
CA TYR A 124 -7.73 -14.22 -4.62
C TYR A 124 -7.06 -15.15 -3.61
N LYS A 125 -7.78 -15.57 -2.56
CA LYS A 125 -7.31 -16.57 -1.58
C LYS A 125 -6.86 -17.86 -2.26
N ASN A 126 -7.62 -18.33 -3.26
CA ASN A 126 -7.25 -19.51 -4.02
C ASN A 126 -5.92 -19.34 -4.77
N LYS A 127 -5.67 -18.17 -5.39
CA LYS A 127 -4.37 -17.92 -6.06
C LYS A 127 -3.21 -17.82 -5.08
N ILE A 128 -3.44 -17.24 -3.90
CA ILE A 128 -2.45 -17.19 -2.83
C ILE A 128 -2.08 -18.60 -2.38
N LEU A 129 -3.07 -19.47 -2.16
CA LEU A 129 -2.84 -20.86 -1.77
C LEU A 129 -2.05 -21.64 -2.83
N LEU A 130 -2.44 -21.57 -4.10
CA LEU A 130 -1.74 -22.24 -5.20
C LEU A 130 -0.29 -21.75 -5.34
N SER A 131 -0.09 -20.44 -5.20
CA SER A 131 1.24 -19.82 -5.26
C SER A 131 2.11 -20.28 -4.09
N GLY A 132 1.56 -20.29 -2.88
CA GLY A 132 2.27 -20.68 -1.65
C GLY A 132 2.62 -22.16 -1.54
N GLU A 133 1.94 -23.04 -2.28
CA GLU A 133 2.25 -24.47 -2.37
C GLU A 133 3.35 -24.78 -3.40
N ARG A 134 3.75 -23.81 -4.24
CA ARG A 134 4.77 -24.01 -5.27
C ARG A 134 6.11 -24.35 -4.63
N GLU A 135 6.82 -25.34 -5.17
CA GLU A 135 8.21 -25.59 -4.80
C GLU A 135 9.09 -24.43 -5.30
N VAL A 136 9.85 -23.84 -4.40
CA VAL A 136 10.77 -22.72 -4.67
C VAL A 136 12.18 -23.07 -4.23
N ALA A 137 13.16 -22.31 -4.72
CA ALA A 137 14.51 -22.40 -4.17
C ALA A 137 14.47 -22.09 -2.66
N ASN A 138 15.19 -22.86 -1.85
CA ASN A 138 15.26 -22.65 -0.40
C ASN A 138 16.19 -21.47 -0.08
N VAL A 139 15.72 -20.26 -0.38
CA VAL A 139 16.38 -19.00 -0.08
C VAL A 139 15.53 -18.21 0.92
N ASP A 140 16.19 -17.51 1.83
CA ASP A 140 15.52 -16.62 2.78
C ASP A 140 15.99 -15.19 2.56
N ILE A 141 15.05 -14.26 2.45
CA ILE A 141 15.32 -12.81 2.50
C ILE A 141 14.96 -12.24 3.87
N SER A 142 15.78 -11.30 4.34
CA SER A 142 15.50 -10.44 5.48
C SER A 142 15.69 -9.00 5.05
N LEU A 143 14.74 -8.13 5.37
CA LEU A 143 14.76 -6.71 5.06
C LEU A 143 14.57 -5.90 6.34
N ASP A 144 15.46 -4.93 6.55
CA ASP A 144 15.33 -3.93 7.62
C ASP A 144 15.39 -2.53 6.97
N ALA A 145 14.35 -1.72 7.18
CA ALA A 145 14.22 -0.38 6.60
C ALA A 145 14.22 0.68 7.71
N ASN A 146 14.98 1.76 7.50
CA ASN A 146 15.11 2.82 8.48
C ASN A 146 15.05 4.20 7.84
N TRP A 147 14.35 5.12 8.51
CA TRP A 147 14.46 6.54 8.20
C TRP A 147 15.73 7.15 8.79
N VAL A 148 16.64 7.60 7.92
CA VAL A 148 17.84 8.33 8.34
C VAL A 148 17.64 9.81 8.06
N SER A 149 17.55 10.61 9.12
CA SER A 149 17.39 12.07 9.06
C SER A 149 18.63 12.76 9.63
N GLY A 150 19.36 13.47 8.78
CA GLY A 150 20.49 14.34 9.14
C GLY A 150 20.21 15.81 8.84
N CYS A 151 21.20 16.68 9.08
CA CYS A 151 21.03 18.14 8.92
C CYS A 151 20.63 18.59 7.50
N CYS A 152 20.95 17.79 6.47
CA CYS A 152 20.66 18.10 5.06
C CYS A 152 20.10 16.93 4.25
N ASN A 153 20.09 15.70 4.80
CA ASN A 153 19.71 14.50 4.07
C ASN A 153 18.61 13.77 4.84
N LYS A 154 17.54 13.43 4.13
CA LYS A 154 16.49 12.51 4.56
C LYS A 154 16.56 11.35 3.60
N ILE A 155 16.77 10.13 4.09
CA ILE A 155 16.82 8.94 3.24
C ILE A 155 16.07 7.79 3.89
N VAL A 156 15.50 6.94 3.06
CA VAL A 156 15.14 5.57 3.45
C VAL A 156 16.38 4.72 3.19
N SER A 157 16.91 4.06 4.23
CA SER A 157 18.01 3.10 4.12
C SER A 157 17.45 1.70 4.33
N CYS A 158 17.78 0.79 3.41
CA CYS A 158 17.34 -0.61 3.44
C CYS A 158 18.55 -1.53 3.51
N GLU A 159 18.65 -2.28 4.60
CA GLU A 159 19.60 -3.37 4.75
C GLU A 159 18.91 -4.68 4.35
N VAL A 160 19.50 -5.40 3.40
CA VAL A 160 18.93 -6.65 2.88
C VAL A 160 19.93 -7.77 3.07
N THR A 161 19.48 -8.86 3.69
CA THR A 161 20.24 -10.10 3.79
C THR A 161 19.54 -11.19 2.98
N ILE A 162 20.26 -11.84 2.09
CA ILE A 162 19.78 -13.03 1.35
C ILE A 162 20.64 -14.21 1.77
N PHE A 163 20.02 -15.28 2.24
CA PHE A 163 20.70 -16.52 2.57
C PHE A 163 20.26 -17.64 1.64
N ASN A 164 21.23 -18.34 1.04
CA ASN A 164 20.97 -19.51 0.23
C ASN A 164 21.14 -20.79 1.08
N ASN A 165 20.05 -21.47 1.41
CA ASN A 165 20.08 -22.71 2.20
C ASN A 165 20.43 -23.94 1.36
N GLU A 166 20.62 -23.82 0.05
CA GLU A 166 20.86 -24.93 -0.85
C GLU A 166 22.35 -25.27 -1.01
N GLU A 167 22.60 -26.42 -1.64
CA GLU A 167 23.95 -26.86 -2.06
C GLU A 167 24.34 -26.34 -3.46
N GLN A 168 23.40 -25.68 -4.16
CA GLN A 168 23.60 -25.10 -5.49
C GLN A 168 23.56 -23.56 -5.44
N PRO A 169 24.23 -22.86 -6.36
CA PRO A 169 24.20 -21.40 -6.39
C PRO A 169 22.80 -20.89 -6.76
N TYR A 170 22.40 -19.79 -6.15
CA TYR A 170 21.16 -19.09 -6.44
C TYR A 170 21.43 -17.88 -7.35
N SER A 171 20.58 -17.66 -8.34
CA SER A 171 20.59 -16.50 -9.23
C SER A 171 19.17 -15.99 -9.42
N GLY A 172 18.99 -14.67 -9.35
CA GLY A 172 17.69 -14.04 -9.44
C GLY A 172 17.78 -12.51 -9.52
N PHE A 173 16.65 -11.86 -9.24
CA PHE A 173 16.49 -10.42 -9.20
C PHE A 173 15.89 -10.00 -7.87
N LEU A 174 16.53 -9.05 -7.20
CA LEU A 174 15.98 -8.37 -6.04
C LEU A 174 15.28 -7.09 -6.51
N LYS A 175 13.99 -6.99 -6.24
CA LYS A 175 13.23 -5.74 -6.34
C LYS A 175 12.83 -5.27 -4.94
N ILE A 176 13.05 -4.00 -4.66
CA ILE A 176 12.65 -3.37 -3.40
C ILE A 176 11.64 -2.28 -3.73
N TYR A 177 10.37 -2.54 -3.42
CA TYR A 177 9.26 -1.64 -3.64
C TYR A 177 9.13 -0.68 -2.45
N LEU A 178 9.08 0.61 -2.71
CA LEU A 178 8.67 1.63 -1.74
C LEU A 178 7.18 1.92 -1.94
N THR A 179 6.41 1.84 -0.86
CA THR A 179 4.96 2.07 -0.89
C THR A 179 4.52 3.05 0.19
N GLU A 180 3.37 3.68 -0.02
CA GLU A 180 2.59 4.31 1.05
C GLU A 180 1.55 3.32 1.59
N ILE A 181 1.51 3.14 2.91
CA ILE A 181 0.52 2.31 3.60
C ILE A 181 -0.87 2.84 3.27
N ASN A 182 -1.10 4.12 3.59
CA ASN A 182 -2.26 4.90 3.16
C ASN A 182 -1.85 5.69 1.90
N SER A 183 -2.27 5.24 0.73
CA SER A 183 -1.85 5.85 -0.54
C SER A 183 -2.41 7.27 -0.71
N ARG A 184 -1.58 8.15 -1.29
CA ARG A 184 -2.02 9.46 -1.83
C ARG A 184 -2.94 9.37 -3.05
N TRP A 185 -3.19 8.17 -3.57
CA TRP A 185 -4.06 7.95 -4.72
C TRP A 185 -5.34 7.21 -4.34
N TYR A 186 -6.39 7.49 -5.09
CA TYR A 186 -7.74 7.03 -4.80
C TYR A 186 -8.34 6.23 -5.95
N ASP A 187 -9.11 5.22 -5.61
CA ASP A 187 -9.82 4.38 -6.56
C ASP A 187 -11.07 5.09 -7.13
N TYR A 188 -11.78 4.38 -8.01
CA TYR A 188 -12.99 4.89 -8.66
C TYR A 188 -14.16 5.23 -7.69
N ASN A 189 -14.14 4.69 -6.47
CA ASN A 189 -15.13 4.98 -5.43
C ASN A 189 -14.69 6.12 -4.51
N GLY A 190 -13.48 6.66 -4.68
CA GLY A 190 -12.92 7.68 -3.82
C GLY A 190 -12.27 7.12 -2.56
N ASN A 191 -12.05 5.81 -2.46
CA ASN A 191 -11.31 5.20 -1.35
C ASN A 191 -9.82 5.21 -1.68
N PRO A 192 -8.92 5.39 -0.71
CA PRO A 192 -7.49 5.30 -0.96
C PRO A 192 -7.08 3.88 -1.36
N TYR A 193 -6.06 3.78 -2.19
CA TYR A 193 -5.34 2.53 -2.33
C TYR A 193 -4.55 2.23 -1.05
N HIS A 194 -4.32 0.95 -0.79
CA HIS A 194 -3.39 0.51 0.24
C HIS A 194 -2.11 -0.01 -0.41
N PHE A 195 -0.96 0.25 0.22
CA PHE A 195 0.37 -0.09 -0.30
C PHE A 195 0.57 0.46 -1.72
N GLY A 196 0.24 1.74 -1.90
CA GLY A 196 0.39 2.45 -3.18
C GLY A 196 1.86 2.56 -3.57
N PHE A 197 2.24 2.00 -4.71
CA PHE A 197 3.63 2.00 -5.17
C PHE A 197 4.15 3.40 -5.48
N LEU A 198 5.20 3.84 -4.80
CA LEU A 198 5.89 5.09 -5.15
C LEU A 198 7.07 4.83 -6.09
N ASP A 199 7.99 3.94 -5.68
CA ASP A 199 9.25 3.77 -6.39
C ASP A 199 9.88 2.39 -6.16
N PHE A 200 10.85 2.04 -7.01
CA PHE A 200 11.83 1.02 -6.70
C PHE A 200 13.03 1.66 -6.00
N ILE A 201 13.33 1.19 -4.78
CA ILE A 201 14.60 1.49 -4.11
C ILE A 201 15.73 0.72 -4.80
N ALA A 202 15.44 -0.51 -5.24
CA ALA A 202 16.36 -1.33 -6.00
C ALA A 202 15.61 -2.21 -7.01
N ASP A 203 16.26 -2.46 -8.14
CA ASP A 203 15.89 -3.45 -9.15
C ASP A 203 17.19 -4.01 -9.75
N THR A 204 17.70 -5.07 -9.15
CA THR A 204 19.08 -5.53 -9.37
C THR A 204 19.17 -7.05 -9.46
N GLY A 205 20.05 -7.57 -10.30
CA GLY A 205 20.40 -8.99 -10.30
C GLY A 205 21.21 -9.38 -9.07
N VAL A 206 20.94 -10.55 -8.51
CA VAL A 206 21.65 -11.10 -7.34
C VAL A 206 22.14 -12.51 -7.62
N ASN A 207 23.30 -12.85 -7.03
CA ASN A 207 23.87 -14.19 -7.08
C ASN A 207 24.38 -14.56 -5.69
N VAL A 208 23.96 -15.71 -5.17
CA VAL A 208 24.32 -16.16 -3.81
C VAL A 208 24.89 -17.57 -3.90
N SER A 209 26.14 -17.71 -3.45
CA SER A 209 26.80 -19.02 -3.43
C SER A 209 26.09 -19.99 -2.47
N PRO A 210 26.22 -21.32 -2.67
CA PRO A 210 25.65 -22.31 -1.76
C PRO A 210 26.02 -22.05 -0.31
N LYS A 211 25.06 -22.13 0.62
CA LYS A 211 25.27 -21.96 2.08
C LYS A 211 25.88 -20.62 2.51
N GLU A 212 25.88 -19.61 1.64
CA GLU A 212 26.46 -18.29 1.90
C GLU A 212 25.39 -17.21 2.04
N LYS A 213 25.79 -16.09 2.65
CA LYS A 213 24.96 -14.88 2.80
C LYS A 213 25.44 -13.79 1.85
N LEU A 214 24.49 -13.08 1.26
CA LEU A 214 24.72 -11.82 0.56
C LEU A 214 24.07 -10.69 1.38
N ASN A 215 24.86 -9.71 1.79
CA ASN A 215 24.37 -8.51 2.49
C ASN A 215 24.47 -7.32 1.53
N LEU A 216 23.38 -6.57 1.39
CA LEU A 216 23.25 -5.42 0.50
C LEU A 216 22.68 -4.24 1.29
N VAL A 217 23.03 -3.03 0.87
CA VAL A 217 22.45 -1.80 1.39
C VAL A 217 22.01 -0.94 0.22
N TYR A 218 20.78 -0.47 0.28
CA TYR A 218 20.23 0.47 -0.69
C TYR A 218 19.69 1.71 0.02
N GLU A 219 19.69 2.83 -0.70
CA GLU A 219 19.20 4.10 -0.18
C GLU A 219 18.26 4.73 -1.20
N TRP A 220 17.20 5.37 -0.70
CA TRP A 220 16.30 6.19 -1.49
C TRP A 220 16.18 7.57 -0.88
N ASN A 221 16.37 8.60 -1.71
CA ASN A 221 16.32 9.99 -1.28
C ASN A 221 15.02 10.66 -1.81
N PRO A 222 14.07 11.04 -0.93
CA PRO A 222 12.86 11.75 -1.33
C PRO A 222 13.14 13.07 -2.08
N SER A 223 14.27 13.73 -1.80
CA SER A 223 14.62 15.00 -2.46
C SER A 223 15.09 14.82 -3.90
N GLU A 224 15.45 13.60 -4.29
CA GLU A 224 15.85 13.23 -5.65
C GLU A 224 14.72 12.54 -6.43
N SER A 225 13.56 12.39 -5.80
CA SER A 225 12.36 11.80 -6.39
C SER A 225 11.26 12.86 -6.57
N GLU A 226 10.13 12.46 -7.17
CA GLU A 226 8.93 13.28 -7.22
C GLU A 226 8.14 13.31 -5.89
N TYR A 227 8.60 12.57 -4.89
CA TYR A 227 7.91 12.33 -3.62
C TYR A 227 8.67 12.95 -2.43
N SER A 228 9.03 14.23 -2.56
CA SER A 228 9.78 14.97 -1.52
C SER A 228 8.98 15.25 -0.24
N ASP A 229 7.67 15.03 -0.28
CA ASP A 229 6.68 15.35 0.75
C ASP A 229 6.21 14.14 1.57
N VAL A 230 6.83 12.97 1.38
CA VAL A 230 6.46 11.73 2.10
C VAL A 230 6.54 11.88 3.62
N ASP A 231 5.57 11.26 4.30
CA ASP A 231 5.64 11.00 5.73
C ASP A 231 6.35 9.66 5.96
N PRO A 232 7.51 9.62 6.63
CA PRO A 232 8.25 8.38 6.83
C PRO A 232 7.48 7.30 7.58
N SER A 233 6.52 7.64 8.44
CA SER A 233 5.73 6.59 9.11
C SER A 233 4.63 6.00 8.26
N ASN A 234 4.32 6.63 7.13
CA ASN A 234 3.40 6.09 6.12
C ASN A 234 4.14 5.21 5.09
N LEU A 235 5.47 5.05 5.20
CA LEU A 235 6.25 4.30 4.24
C LEU A 235 6.45 2.84 4.67
N MET A 236 6.21 1.94 3.73
CA MET A 236 6.52 0.52 3.84
C MET A 236 7.41 0.09 2.68
N VAL A 237 8.39 -0.75 2.96
CA VAL A 237 9.31 -1.31 1.96
C VAL A 237 9.07 -2.80 1.83
N ILE A 238 8.88 -3.28 0.60
CA ILE A 238 8.68 -4.70 0.31
C ILE A 238 9.87 -5.19 -0.54
N GLY A 239 10.68 -6.08 0.01
CA GLY A 239 11.80 -6.72 -0.68
C GLY A 239 11.37 -8.06 -1.24
N VAL A 240 11.53 -8.27 -2.55
CA VAL A 240 11.03 -9.46 -3.25
C VAL A 240 12.15 -10.07 -4.09
N LEU A 241 12.40 -11.36 -3.90
CA LEU A 241 13.33 -12.14 -4.71
C LEU A 241 12.57 -12.86 -5.82
N PHE A 242 12.86 -12.50 -7.06
CA PHE A 242 12.40 -13.21 -8.25
C PHE A 242 13.51 -14.14 -8.74
N ASN A 243 13.20 -15.38 -9.09
CA ASN A 243 14.17 -16.27 -9.73
C ASN A 243 14.57 -15.76 -11.12
N SER A 244 15.64 -16.32 -11.68
CA SER A 244 16.06 -16.03 -13.05
C SER A 244 15.49 -16.98 -14.11
N GLU A 245 14.55 -17.87 -13.74
CA GLU A 245 13.95 -18.82 -14.68
C GLU A 245 12.83 -18.13 -15.48
N GLU A 246 12.94 -18.19 -16.80
CA GLU A 246 11.91 -17.63 -17.68
C GLU A 246 10.73 -18.59 -17.79
N HIS A 247 9.55 -18.08 -17.46
CA HIS A 247 8.29 -18.77 -17.69
C HIS A 247 7.40 -17.98 -18.63
N GLN A 248 6.54 -18.69 -19.36
CA GLN A 248 5.54 -18.06 -20.20
C GLN A 248 4.28 -17.75 -19.37
N GLY A 249 4.00 -16.47 -19.15
CA GLY A 249 2.79 -15.98 -18.48
C GLY A 249 1.80 -15.32 -19.45
N TYR A 250 0.57 -15.10 -18.99
CA TYR A 250 -0.46 -14.36 -19.71
C TYR A 250 -1.18 -13.37 -18.80
N SER A 251 -1.38 -12.14 -19.25
CA SER A 251 -2.02 -11.08 -18.44
C SER A 251 -3.56 -11.06 -18.55
N ASP A 252 -4.13 -11.94 -19.37
CA ASP A 252 -5.57 -12.05 -19.62
C ASP A 252 -6.09 -13.50 -19.64
N PRO A 253 -5.78 -14.35 -18.64
CA PRO A 253 -6.41 -15.66 -18.55
C PRO A 253 -7.93 -15.53 -18.37
N PRO A 254 -8.71 -16.49 -18.91
CA PRO A 254 -8.28 -17.69 -19.62
C PRO A 254 -8.05 -17.48 -21.14
N ASP A 255 -8.31 -16.28 -21.67
CA ASP A 255 -8.22 -16.01 -23.11
C ASP A 255 -6.77 -16.08 -23.61
N ASN A 256 -5.80 -15.75 -22.75
CA ASN A 256 -4.37 -15.94 -22.98
C ASN A 256 -3.87 -15.29 -24.30
N THR A 257 -4.32 -14.05 -24.57
CA THR A 257 -3.94 -13.30 -25.77
C THR A 257 -2.76 -12.36 -25.54
N LYS A 258 -2.40 -12.10 -24.29
CA LYS A 258 -1.34 -11.18 -23.88
C LYS A 258 -0.24 -11.91 -23.12
N GLN A 259 0.66 -12.53 -23.87
CA GLN A 259 1.81 -13.22 -23.34
C GLN A 259 2.85 -12.25 -22.75
N PHE A 260 3.49 -12.63 -21.65
CA PHE A 260 4.68 -11.99 -21.11
C PHE A 260 5.69 -13.03 -20.60
N THR A 261 6.93 -12.59 -20.33
CA THR A 261 7.95 -13.42 -19.67
C THR A 261 7.83 -13.23 -18.17
N ALA A 262 7.37 -14.26 -17.48
CA ALA A 262 7.25 -14.29 -16.03
C ALA A 262 8.57 -14.78 -15.40
N TYR A 263 8.89 -14.20 -14.26
CA TYR A 263 9.93 -14.64 -13.34
C TYR A 263 9.24 -14.83 -12.00
N TYR A 264 9.34 -16.00 -11.39
CA TYR A 264 8.53 -16.27 -10.19
C TYR A 264 9.23 -15.84 -8.92
N VAL A 265 8.45 -15.51 -7.90
CA VAL A 265 8.97 -15.07 -6.60
C VAL A 265 9.46 -16.28 -5.81
N ASP A 266 10.63 -16.25 -5.19
CA ASP A 266 11.08 -17.35 -4.31
C ASP A 266 10.94 -17.02 -2.83
N ASP A 267 11.04 -15.73 -2.46
CA ASP A 267 10.74 -15.27 -1.10
C ASP A 267 10.50 -13.75 -1.09
N ALA A 268 9.85 -13.26 -0.05
CA ALA A 268 9.62 -11.84 0.17
C ALA A 268 9.63 -11.49 1.67
N ASP A 269 10.10 -10.29 1.98
CA ASP A 269 10.05 -9.72 3.33
C ASP A 269 9.65 -8.25 3.26
N VAL A 270 9.15 -7.72 4.37
CA VAL A 270 8.62 -6.36 4.46
C VAL A 270 9.11 -5.69 5.73
N ASP A 271 9.29 -4.37 5.66
CA ASP A 271 9.48 -3.56 6.86
C ASP A 271 8.82 -2.19 6.74
N VAL A 272 8.40 -1.62 7.86
CA VAL A 272 7.94 -0.24 7.95
C VAL A 272 9.11 0.68 8.22
N VAL A 273 9.21 1.79 7.48
CA VAL A 273 10.38 2.67 7.52
C VAL A 273 10.53 3.38 8.87
N LEU A 274 9.40 3.72 9.51
CA LEU A 274 9.35 4.34 10.81
C LEU A 274 8.02 4.00 11.51
N GLU A 275 8.06 3.40 12.69
CA GLU A 275 6.84 3.23 13.49
C GLU A 275 6.30 4.58 13.96
N GLY A 276 4.99 4.79 13.84
CA GLY A 276 4.32 6.02 14.29
C GLY A 276 2.87 6.09 13.83
N ASN A 277 2.19 7.19 14.19
CA ASN A 277 0.83 7.45 13.73
C ASN A 277 0.76 7.47 12.20
N LEU A 278 -0.24 6.87 11.58
CA LEU A 278 -0.42 7.04 10.14
C LEU A 278 -1.11 8.38 9.87
N PRO A 279 -0.89 9.02 8.71
CA PRO A 279 -1.72 10.15 8.31
C PRO A 279 -3.13 9.64 7.97
N PRO A 280 -4.17 10.48 8.16
CA PRO A 280 -5.54 10.06 7.89
C PRO A 280 -5.74 9.76 6.40
N GLU A 281 -6.62 8.84 6.11
CA GLU A 281 -7.16 8.59 4.78
C GLU A 281 -8.20 9.67 4.44
N VAL A 282 -8.20 10.21 3.21
CA VAL A 282 -9.20 11.19 2.78
C VAL A 282 -9.47 11.14 1.29
N GLY A 283 -10.70 10.94 0.85
CA GLY A 283 -11.04 10.89 -0.58
C GLY A 283 -12.38 11.52 -0.91
N ILE A 284 -12.50 12.07 -2.14
CA ILE A 284 -13.75 12.68 -2.62
C ILE A 284 -14.62 11.57 -3.24
N VAL A 285 -15.74 11.26 -2.58
CA VAL A 285 -16.73 10.27 -3.05
C VAL A 285 -17.67 10.91 -4.07
N THR A 286 -18.14 12.12 -3.77
CA THR A 286 -18.98 12.94 -4.65
C THR A 286 -18.42 14.36 -4.68
N PRO A 287 -18.30 15.02 -5.85
CA PRO A 287 -18.51 14.47 -7.19
C PRO A 287 -17.40 13.48 -7.60
N LYS A 288 -17.73 12.49 -8.43
CA LYS A 288 -16.74 11.61 -9.04
C LYS A 288 -15.94 12.33 -10.12
N GLU A 289 -14.63 12.08 -10.15
CA GLU A 289 -13.73 12.65 -11.15
C GLU A 289 -14.17 12.27 -12.58
N GLY A 290 -14.21 13.26 -13.47
CA GLY A 290 -14.54 13.06 -14.87
C GLY A 290 -16.03 12.87 -15.17
N TYR A 291 -16.94 13.20 -14.25
CA TYR A 291 -18.38 13.12 -14.48
C TYR A 291 -19.04 14.49 -14.66
N LEU A 292 -20.11 14.51 -15.46
CA LEU A 292 -21.10 15.59 -15.47
C LEU A 292 -22.13 15.36 -14.36
N TYR A 293 -22.25 16.32 -13.47
CA TYR A 293 -23.30 16.43 -12.46
C TYR A 293 -24.31 17.51 -12.85
N LEU A 294 -25.60 17.18 -12.80
CA LEU A 294 -26.71 18.13 -12.96
C LEU A 294 -27.61 18.07 -11.73
N PHE A 295 -27.62 19.14 -10.93
CA PHE A 295 -28.40 19.27 -9.68
C PHE A 295 -28.19 18.06 -8.76
N ASN A 296 -26.94 17.89 -8.32
CA ASN A 296 -26.47 16.82 -7.43
C ASN A 296 -26.62 15.38 -7.99
N LYS A 297 -26.85 15.22 -9.30
CA LYS A 297 -27.02 13.88 -9.92
C LYS A 297 -25.97 13.63 -11.00
N PRO A 298 -25.17 12.55 -10.88
CA PRO A 298 -24.25 12.16 -11.95
C PRO A 298 -25.06 11.76 -13.18
N ARG A 299 -24.63 12.21 -14.36
CA ARG A 299 -25.32 11.96 -15.65
C ARG A 299 -24.53 11.07 -16.57
N THR A 300 -23.28 11.42 -16.82
CA THR A 300 -22.41 10.68 -17.72
C THR A 300 -20.96 10.98 -17.41
N ARG A 301 -20.09 10.04 -17.72
CA ARG A 301 -18.65 10.27 -17.78
C ARG A 301 -18.33 11.17 -18.98
N MET A 302 -17.39 12.09 -18.78
CA MET A 302 -16.95 13.07 -19.76
C MET A 302 -15.82 12.48 -20.63
N PRO A 303 -15.82 12.74 -21.95
CA PRO A 303 -14.88 12.13 -22.89
C PRO A 303 -13.42 12.54 -22.69
N PHE A 304 -13.16 13.65 -21.99
CA PHE A 304 -11.81 14.17 -21.71
C PHE A 304 -11.46 14.15 -20.23
N GLY A 305 -12.24 13.46 -19.39
CA GLY A 305 -11.95 13.34 -17.95
C GLY A 305 -12.22 14.58 -17.11
N ASN A 306 -12.72 15.68 -17.68
CA ASN A 306 -13.10 16.87 -16.89
C ASN A 306 -14.31 16.58 -15.99
N THR A 307 -14.27 16.98 -14.73
CA THR A 307 -15.45 17.00 -13.85
C THR A 307 -16.25 18.28 -14.09
N VAL A 308 -17.55 18.17 -14.38
CA VAL A 308 -18.42 19.31 -14.66
C VAL A 308 -19.61 19.30 -13.71
N ILE A 309 -19.86 20.41 -13.02
CA ILE A 309 -20.94 20.56 -12.04
C ILE A 309 -21.89 21.66 -12.49
N ILE A 310 -23.17 21.36 -12.65
CA ILE A 310 -24.21 22.34 -12.97
C ILE A 310 -25.29 22.31 -11.88
N GLY A 311 -25.50 23.44 -11.22
CA GLY A 311 -26.37 23.56 -10.05
C GLY A 311 -25.72 23.03 -8.76
N GLU A 312 -26.45 23.14 -7.64
CA GLU A 312 -26.00 22.65 -6.34
C GLU A 312 -25.57 21.17 -6.39
N THR A 313 -24.56 20.80 -5.62
CA THR A 313 -24.04 19.43 -5.53
C THR A 313 -23.46 19.18 -4.15
N ASP A 314 -23.66 17.96 -3.65
CA ASP A 314 -23.05 17.53 -2.40
C ASP A 314 -21.58 17.15 -2.67
N VAL A 315 -20.69 17.68 -1.85
CA VAL A 315 -19.32 17.21 -1.74
C VAL A 315 -19.27 16.23 -0.58
N GLU A 316 -19.28 14.94 -0.91
CA GLU A 316 -19.22 13.84 0.05
C GLU A 316 -17.78 13.32 0.13
N VAL A 317 -17.28 13.18 1.34
CA VAL A 317 -15.89 12.78 1.61
C VAL A 317 -15.86 11.51 2.44
N TYR A 318 -15.01 10.57 2.02
CA TYR A 318 -14.54 9.48 2.87
C TYR A 318 -13.33 9.98 3.66
N ALA A 319 -13.34 9.80 4.98
CA ALA A 319 -12.15 10.00 5.79
C ALA A 319 -12.09 8.94 6.90
N ASN A 320 -10.91 8.41 7.15
CA ASN A 320 -10.65 7.38 8.16
C ASN A 320 -9.25 7.59 8.73
N ASP A 321 -9.00 7.13 9.95
CA ASP A 321 -7.68 7.21 10.59
C ASP A 321 -7.50 6.01 11.52
N ASP A 322 -6.26 5.60 11.79
CA ASP A 322 -5.97 4.51 12.74
C ASP A 322 -6.25 4.90 14.19
N THR A 323 -6.32 6.20 14.48
CA THR A 323 -6.70 6.76 15.78
C THR A 323 -8.04 7.47 15.75
N SER A 324 -8.10 8.67 15.16
CA SER A 324 -9.36 9.38 14.94
C SER A 324 -9.19 10.51 13.93
N VAL A 325 -10.24 10.79 13.16
CA VAL A 325 -10.31 12.00 12.32
C VAL A 325 -10.82 13.15 13.19
N GLU A 326 -9.99 14.18 13.41
CA GLU A 326 -10.34 15.38 14.19
C GLU A 326 -11.30 16.29 13.41
N ARG A 327 -11.01 16.52 12.12
CA ARG A 327 -11.86 17.33 11.23
C ARG A 327 -11.53 17.12 9.76
N VAL A 328 -12.50 17.49 8.92
CA VAL A 328 -12.38 17.58 7.47
C VAL A 328 -12.67 19.01 7.02
N GLU A 329 -11.73 19.60 6.28
CA GLU A 329 -11.78 20.96 5.75
C GLU A 329 -12.00 20.93 4.24
N PHE A 330 -12.91 21.77 3.73
CA PHE A 330 -13.29 21.87 2.33
C PHE A 330 -12.89 23.24 1.77
N TYR A 331 -12.27 23.24 0.60
CA TYR A 331 -11.70 24.42 -0.03
C TYR A 331 -12.10 24.54 -1.49
N ILE A 332 -12.24 25.79 -1.96
CA ILE A 332 -12.29 26.13 -3.39
C ILE A 332 -11.21 27.17 -3.66
N ASP A 333 -10.30 26.85 -4.59
CA ASP A 333 -9.15 27.69 -4.96
C ASP A 333 -8.34 28.16 -3.73
N ASN A 334 -8.03 27.21 -2.83
CA ASN A 334 -7.35 27.45 -1.55
C ASN A 334 -8.09 28.35 -0.54
N ASN A 335 -9.36 28.70 -0.79
CA ASN A 335 -10.20 29.42 0.17
C ASN A 335 -11.05 28.42 0.96
N LEU A 336 -10.90 28.42 2.29
CA LEU A 336 -11.70 27.58 3.19
C LEU A 336 -13.18 27.91 3.05
N LYS A 337 -14.01 26.89 2.85
CA LYS A 337 -15.47 26.99 2.69
C LYS A 337 -16.22 26.36 3.85
N LYS A 338 -15.77 25.21 4.33
CA LYS A 338 -16.45 24.45 5.38
C LYS A 338 -15.46 23.63 6.19
N GLU A 339 -15.77 23.47 7.48
CA GLU A 339 -15.14 22.50 8.38
C GLU A 339 -16.24 21.59 8.90
N ILE A 340 -15.94 20.29 8.99
CA ILE A 340 -16.84 19.27 9.55
C ILE A 340 -16.03 18.42 10.52
N TYR A 341 -16.55 18.26 11.74
CA TYR A 341 -15.86 17.61 12.86
C TYR A 341 -16.39 16.22 13.20
N GLU A 342 -17.51 15.81 12.59
CA GLU A 342 -18.16 14.52 12.84
C GLU A 342 -18.78 13.98 11.54
N GLU A 343 -18.81 12.66 11.39
CA GLU A 343 -19.46 12.01 10.27
C GLU A 343 -20.99 12.22 10.25
N PRO A 344 -21.63 12.31 9.07
CA PRO A 344 -21.02 12.19 7.74
C PRO A 344 -20.35 13.50 7.25
N TYR A 345 -19.18 13.37 6.61
CA TYR A 345 -18.43 14.50 6.06
C TYR A 345 -19.01 14.99 4.71
N VAL A 346 -20.09 15.77 4.79
CA VAL A 346 -20.81 16.27 3.61
C VAL A 346 -20.94 17.79 3.63
N TRP A 347 -20.47 18.44 2.56
CA TRP A 347 -20.65 19.87 2.33
C TRP A 347 -21.50 20.13 1.07
N ILE A 348 -22.57 20.90 1.20
CA ILE A 348 -23.37 21.33 0.05
C ILE A 348 -22.66 22.49 -0.65
N LEU A 349 -22.20 22.26 -1.89
CA LEU A 349 -21.68 23.30 -2.77
C LEU A 349 -22.86 23.98 -3.48
N ASP A 350 -23.35 25.07 -2.89
CA ASP A 350 -24.50 25.86 -3.37
C ASP A 350 -24.15 27.32 -3.72
N SER A 351 -22.96 27.77 -3.35
CA SER A 351 -22.52 29.15 -3.59
C SER A 351 -22.25 29.41 -5.08
N LEU A 352 -22.54 30.64 -5.55
CA LEU A 352 -22.24 31.13 -6.90
C LEU A 352 -20.79 30.79 -7.30
N LEU A 353 -20.64 29.92 -8.30
CA LEU A 353 -19.34 29.43 -8.74
C LEU A 353 -19.39 29.17 -10.26
N PHE A 354 -18.50 29.82 -11.02
CA PHE A 354 -18.52 29.79 -12.48
C PHE A 354 -17.12 29.65 -13.07
N GLY A 355 -16.93 28.64 -13.91
CA GLY A 355 -15.68 28.38 -14.61
C GLY A 355 -14.88 27.25 -13.96
N LYS A 356 -13.57 27.25 -14.20
CA LYS A 356 -12.66 26.23 -13.66
C LYS A 356 -12.23 26.60 -12.24
N HIS A 357 -12.27 25.62 -11.35
CA HIS A 357 -11.89 25.75 -9.95
C HIS A 357 -11.20 24.49 -9.46
N LEU A 358 -10.42 24.63 -8.39
CA LEU A 358 -9.81 23.51 -7.67
C LEU A 358 -10.60 23.24 -6.40
N LEU A 359 -11.27 22.09 -6.32
CA LEU A 359 -11.84 21.56 -5.09
C LEU A 359 -10.72 20.84 -4.34
N LYS A 360 -10.49 21.23 -3.09
CA LYS A 360 -9.52 20.59 -2.20
C LYS A 360 -10.19 20.19 -0.90
N VAL A 361 -9.86 19.01 -0.41
CA VAL A 361 -10.31 18.49 0.87
C VAL A 361 -9.07 18.10 1.68
N ILE A 362 -9.05 18.44 2.97
CA ILE A 362 -7.99 18.06 3.90
C ILE A 362 -8.63 17.39 5.11
N ALA A 363 -8.17 16.19 5.47
CA ALA A 363 -8.51 15.56 6.74
C ALA A 363 -7.34 15.71 7.71
N TYR A 364 -7.64 15.95 8.98
CA TYR A 364 -6.66 16.04 10.05
C TYR A 364 -6.98 14.97 11.09
N ASP A 365 -5.95 14.34 11.64
CA ASP A 365 -6.07 13.45 12.79
C ASP A 365 -5.95 14.23 14.11
N ASP A 366 -6.16 13.58 15.25
CA ASP A 366 -6.01 14.18 16.59
C ASP A 366 -4.56 14.25 17.08
N GLN A 367 -3.58 13.90 16.23
CA GLN A 367 -2.15 13.92 16.52
C GLN A 367 -1.36 14.92 15.65
N GLY A 368 -2.06 15.71 14.84
CA GLY A 368 -1.53 16.80 14.04
C GLY A 368 -0.98 16.39 12.66
N LYS A 369 -1.28 15.18 12.17
CA LYS A 369 -1.05 14.83 10.76
C LYS A 369 -2.28 15.13 9.92
N SER A 370 -2.06 15.15 8.62
CA SER A 370 -3.10 15.46 7.66
C SER A 370 -2.79 14.84 6.31
N SER A 371 -3.85 14.50 5.59
CA SER A 371 -3.80 14.18 4.16
C SER A 371 -4.71 15.11 3.39
N SER A 372 -4.45 15.27 2.09
CA SER A 372 -5.31 16.08 1.23
C SER A 372 -5.52 15.47 -0.13
N VAL A 373 -6.70 15.70 -0.68
CA VAL A 373 -7.09 15.30 -2.03
C VAL A 373 -7.60 16.52 -2.79
N GLU A 374 -7.30 16.58 -4.09
CA GLU A 374 -7.66 17.70 -4.95
C GLU A 374 -8.34 17.19 -6.23
N MET A 375 -9.30 17.97 -6.74
CA MET A 375 -10.01 17.69 -7.98
C MET A 375 -10.27 18.99 -8.74
N GLU A 376 -9.86 19.03 -10.00
CA GLU A 376 -10.29 20.10 -10.90
C GLU A 376 -11.76 19.94 -11.28
N ILE A 377 -12.55 21.00 -11.10
CA ILE A 377 -13.97 21.05 -11.47
C ILE A 377 -14.23 22.22 -12.40
N THR A 378 -15.16 22.05 -13.34
CA THR A 378 -15.78 23.17 -14.06
C THR A 378 -17.20 23.36 -13.52
N ALA A 379 -17.44 24.44 -12.79
CA ALA A 379 -18.70 24.71 -12.11
C ALA A 379 -19.55 25.74 -12.88
N PHE A 380 -20.87 25.52 -12.85
CA PHE A 380 -21.92 26.42 -13.34
C PHE A 380 -23.04 26.45 -12.29
N ILE A 381 -22.78 27.10 -11.16
CA ILE A 381 -23.72 27.28 -10.03
C ILE A 381 -24.13 28.74 -10.03
N ILE A 382 -25.41 29.03 -10.27
CA ILE A 382 -25.96 30.36 -10.57
C ILE A 382 -27.08 30.70 -9.60
#